data_AF-A0A433BLP2-F1
#
_entry.id   AF-A0A433BLP2-F1
#
_cell.length_a   1.000
_cell.length_b   1.000
_cell.length_c   1.000
_cell.angle_alpha   90.00
_cell.angle_beta   90.00
_cell.angle_gamma   90.00
#
_symmetry.space_group_name_H-M   'P 1'
#
loop_
_entity.id
_entity.type
_entity.pdbx_description
1 polymer ?
#
loop_
_entity_poly.entity_id
_entity_poly.type
_entity_poly.pdbx_seq_one_letter_code
_entity_poly.pdbx_strand_id
1 'polypeptide(L)'
;SFRPDRNPEITVTLNDIAWLLFLTPIAPFMIQNIIIGMTILRDPLSRVPRWVGYVNFWVAASFVPDVLAFFFHSGPLAWNGILVFWLALTTYAVFLVVMGLTMRNVDLDAREA
;
A
#
# COMPACT_ATOMS: atom_id res chain seq x y z
N SER A 1 8.83 23.09 -18.63
CA SER A 1 8.00 22.89 -17.44
C SER A 1 6.56 23.28 -17.76
N PHE A 2 5.57 22.77 -17.01
CA PHE A 2 4.17 23.17 -17.13
C PHE A 2 3.99 24.52 -16.41
N ARG A 3 3.87 25.65 -17.15
CA ARG A 3 3.77 27.05 -16.62
C ARG A 3 5.06 27.61 -15.98
N PRO A 4 6.13 27.84 -16.77
CA PRO A 4 7.40 28.39 -16.29
C PRO A 4 7.32 29.83 -15.76
N ASP A 5 6.23 30.54 -16.09
CA ASP A 5 5.93 31.92 -15.68
C ASP A 5 5.57 32.06 -14.19
N ARG A 6 5.24 30.95 -13.52
CA ARG A 6 4.85 30.94 -12.10
C ARG A 6 6.04 30.73 -11.18
N ASN A 7 5.97 31.30 -9.97
CA ASN A 7 6.98 31.08 -8.93
C ASN A 7 7.13 29.55 -8.67
N PRO A 8 8.34 28.98 -8.85
CA PRO A 8 8.60 27.56 -8.64
C PRO A 8 8.22 27.04 -7.25
N GLU A 9 8.30 27.88 -6.22
CA GLU A 9 7.97 27.50 -4.84
C GLU A 9 6.53 27.01 -4.71
N ILE A 10 5.59 27.63 -5.45
CA ILE A 10 4.17 27.23 -5.43
C ILE A 10 4.01 25.80 -5.96
N THR A 11 4.73 25.44 -7.01
CA THR A 11 4.68 24.08 -7.58
C THR A 11 5.22 23.05 -6.60
N VAL A 12 6.31 23.38 -5.88
CA VAL A 12 6.88 22.48 -4.86
C VAL A 12 5.90 22.32 -3.70
N THR A 13 5.35 23.42 -3.16
CA THR A 13 4.37 23.35 -2.07
C THR A 13 3.13 22.54 -2.44
N LEU A 14 2.59 22.73 -3.65
CA LEU A 14 1.46 21.93 -4.12
C LEU A 14 1.81 20.46 -4.32
N ASN A 15 3.05 20.15 -4.74
CA ASN A 15 3.52 18.78 -4.87
C ASN A 15 3.62 18.09 -3.50
N ASP A 16 4.22 18.75 -2.52
CA ASP A 16 4.35 18.23 -1.14
C ASP A 16 2.97 17.96 -0.53
N ILE A 17 2.03 18.91 -0.67
CA ILE A 17 0.66 18.75 -0.18
C ILE A 17 -0.04 17.57 -0.88
N ALA A 18 0.09 17.46 -2.19
CA ALA A 18 -0.54 16.37 -2.94
C ALA A 18 -0.05 15.01 -2.48
N TRP A 19 1.27 14.86 -2.24
CA TRP A 19 1.84 13.61 -1.77
C TRP A 19 1.45 13.27 -0.33
N LEU A 20 1.45 14.26 0.57
CA LEU A 20 1.02 14.06 1.95
C LEU A 20 -0.45 13.65 2.01
N LEU A 21 -1.34 14.32 1.26
CA LEU A 21 -2.76 13.96 1.20
C LEU A 21 -3.01 12.62 0.52
N PHE A 22 -2.12 12.17 -0.36
CA PHE A 22 -2.24 10.87 -1.02
C PHE A 22 -1.75 9.71 -0.14
N LEU A 23 -0.61 9.85 0.52
CA LEU A 23 0.04 8.77 1.26
C LEU A 23 -0.57 8.55 2.65
N THR A 24 -0.85 9.63 3.37
CA THR A 24 -1.19 9.57 4.81
C THR A 24 -2.58 8.99 5.14
N PRO A 25 -3.62 9.06 4.29
CA PRO A 25 -4.92 8.43 4.56
C PRO A 25 -4.90 6.90 4.34
N ILE A 26 -3.88 6.20 4.85
CA ILE A 26 -3.61 4.79 4.57
C ILE A 26 -4.44 3.82 5.43
N ALA A 27 -5.09 4.31 6.47
CA ALA A 27 -5.84 3.49 7.43
C ALA A 27 -6.87 2.54 6.78
N PRO A 28 -7.67 2.93 5.76
CA PRO A 28 -8.57 2.02 5.08
C PRO A 28 -7.84 0.83 4.43
N PHE A 29 -6.68 1.06 3.81
CA PHE A 29 -5.87 0.00 3.20
C PHE A 29 -5.30 -0.96 4.24
N MET A 30 -4.85 -0.44 5.39
CA MET A 30 -4.40 -1.28 6.50
C MET A 30 -5.53 -2.17 7.01
N ILE A 31 -6.72 -1.59 7.26
CA ILE A 31 -7.90 -2.33 7.74
C ILE A 31 -8.31 -3.39 6.71
N GLN A 32 -8.37 -3.04 5.42
CA GLN A 32 -8.67 -3.97 4.33
C GLN A 32 -7.73 -5.18 4.36
N ASN A 33 -6.42 -4.95 4.40
CA ASN A 33 -5.42 -6.03 4.40
C ASN A 33 -5.53 -6.90 5.66
N ILE A 34 -5.72 -6.28 6.83
CA ILE A 34 -5.95 -7.02 8.08
C ILE A 34 -7.16 -7.94 7.97
N ILE A 35 -8.28 -7.44 7.42
CA ILE A 35 -9.51 -8.23 7.25
C ILE A 35 -9.27 -9.39 6.26
N ILE A 36 -8.62 -9.15 5.12
CA ILE A 36 -8.29 -10.20 4.15
C ILE A 36 -7.43 -11.29 4.81
N GLY A 37 -6.37 -10.88 5.52
CA GLY A 37 -5.49 -11.80 6.24
C GLY A 37 -6.23 -12.64 7.28
N MET A 38 -7.10 -12.02 8.08
CA MET A 38 -7.93 -12.73 9.05
C MET A 38 -8.87 -13.74 8.39
N THR A 39 -9.55 -13.34 7.30
CA THR A 39 -10.49 -14.23 6.59
C THR A 39 -9.78 -15.47 6.05
N ILE A 40 -8.64 -15.30 5.37
CA ILE A 40 -7.86 -16.42 4.82
C ILE A 40 -7.40 -17.38 5.92
N LEU A 41 -6.95 -16.86 7.06
CA LEU A 41 -6.41 -17.70 8.13
C LEU A 41 -7.49 -18.38 8.98
N ARG A 42 -8.69 -17.80 9.08
CA ARG A 42 -9.79 -18.31 9.90
C ARG A 42 -10.72 -19.24 9.14
N ASP A 43 -10.84 -19.09 7.82
CA ASP A 43 -11.71 -19.94 7.02
C ASP A 43 -11.03 -21.30 6.72
N PRO A 44 -11.53 -22.42 7.29
CA PRO A 44 -10.98 -23.75 7.02
C PRO A 44 -11.26 -24.25 5.60
N LEU A 45 -12.21 -23.65 4.89
CA LEU A 45 -12.57 -23.97 3.51
C LEU A 45 -11.95 -23.01 2.49
N SER A 46 -11.08 -22.08 2.95
CA SER A 46 -10.42 -21.13 2.08
C SER A 46 -9.61 -21.84 1.00
N ARG A 47 -9.97 -21.57 -0.27
CA ARG A 47 -9.17 -21.98 -1.45
C ARG A 47 -7.90 -21.14 -1.62
N VAL A 48 -7.79 -20.03 -0.89
CA VAL A 48 -6.62 -19.15 -0.89
C VAL A 48 -5.55 -19.74 0.04
N PRO A 49 -4.28 -19.87 -0.41
CA PRO A 49 -3.19 -20.37 0.42
C PRO A 49 -2.97 -19.53 1.69
N ARG A 50 -2.72 -20.19 2.82
CA ARG A 50 -2.55 -19.52 4.13
C ARG A 50 -1.42 -18.48 4.17
N TRP A 51 -0.36 -18.68 3.39
CA TRP A 51 0.76 -17.74 3.32
C TRP A 51 0.36 -16.36 2.78
N VAL A 52 -0.66 -16.30 1.91
CA VAL A 52 -1.22 -15.03 1.39
C VAL A 52 -1.87 -14.23 2.52
N GLY A 53 -2.43 -14.91 3.51
CA GLY A 53 -2.94 -14.27 4.72
C GLY A 53 -1.85 -13.56 5.50
N TYR A 54 -0.69 -14.20 5.70
CA TYR A 54 0.46 -13.56 6.36
C TYR A 54 1.03 -12.39 5.55
N VAL A 55 1.08 -12.50 4.22
CA VAL A 55 1.50 -11.40 3.35
C VAL A 55 0.62 -10.17 3.55
N ASN A 56 -0.71 -10.33 3.67
CA ASN A 56 -1.61 -9.20 3.93
C ASN A 56 -1.32 -8.51 5.28
N PHE A 57 -0.97 -9.27 6.33
CA PHE A 57 -0.54 -8.65 7.59
C PHE A 57 0.78 -7.89 7.45
N TRP A 58 1.75 -8.42 6.70
CA TRP A 58 2.99 -7.71 6.38
C TRP A 58 2.73 -6.42 5.60
N VAL A 59 1.82 -6.47 4.63
CA VAL A 59 1.40 -5.30 3.85
C VAL A 59 0.83 -4.22 4.78
N ALA A 60 -0.12 -4.59 5.65
CA ALA A 60 -0.71 -3.65 6.61
C ALA A 60 0.34 -3.06 7.58
N ALA A 61 1.27 -3.87 8.07
CA ALA A 61 2.32 -3.41 8.97
C ALA A 61 3.31 -2.45 8.29
N SER A 62 3.58 -2.66 7.00
CA SER A 62 4.52 -1.81 6.24
C SER A 62 4.03 -0.37 6.05
N PHE A 63 2.73 -0.13 6.17
CA PHE A 63 2.10 1.19 6.01
C PHE A 63 2.08 2.04 7.29
N VAL A 64 2.52 1.48 8.43
CA VAL A 64 2.59 2.22 9.71
C VAL A 64 3.43 3.51 9.62
N PRO A 65 4.58 3.54 8.92
CA PRO A 65 5.38 4.76 8.77
C PRO A 65 4.67 5.88 8.00
N ASP A 66 3.70 5.57 7.13
CA ASP A 66 3.08 6.58 6.25
C ASP A 66 2.36 7.68 7.04
N VAL A 67 1.79 7.33 8.20
CA VAL A 67 1.13 8.29 9.11
C VAL A 67 2.14 9.29 9.69
N LEU A 68 3.41 8.90 9.78
CA LEU A 68 4.47 9.75 10.32
C LEU A 68 4.93 10.81 9.31
N ALA A 69 4.60 10.69 8.02
CA ALA A 69 5.09 11.58 6.97
C ALA A 69 4.75 13.07 7.20
N PHE A 70 3.65 13.38 7.92
CA PHE A 70 3.31 14.75 8.30
C PHE A 70 4.30 15.41 9.27
N PHE A 71 5.04 14.62 10.04
CA PHE A 71 5.92 15.12 11.11
C PHE A 71 7.38 15.25 10.66
N PHE A 72 7.75 14.66 9.53
CA PHE A 72 9.12 14.63 9.04
C PHE A 72 9.26 15.40 7.72
N HIS A 73 10.08 16.44 7.74
CA HIS A 73 10.36 17.29 6.58
C HIS A 73 11.54 16.77 5.75
N SER A 74 12.36 15.88 6.29
CA SER A 74 13.51 15.27 5.61
C SER A 74 13.88 13.93 6.24
N GLY A 75 14.69 13.15 5.53
CA GLY A 75 15.14 11.83 5.97
C GLY A 75 14.21 10.68 5.58
N PRO A 76 14.41 9.48 6.15
CA PRO A 76 13.76 8.25 5.68
C PRO A 76 12.25 8.22 5.90
N LEU A 77 11.74 9.01 6.86
CA LEU A 77 10.31 9.12 7.23
C LEU A 77 9.61 10.32 6.58
N ALA A 78 10.32 11.14 5.80
CA ALA A 78 9.66 12.17 4.99
C ALA A 78 8.80 11.52 3.90
N TRP A 79 7.85 12.26 3.34
CA TRP A 79 6.94 11.72 2.31
C TRP A 79 7.68 11.14 1.10
N ASN A 80 8.84 11.70 0.74
CA ASN A 80 9.72 11.24 -0.35
C ASN A 80 10.82 10.28 0.12
N GLY A 81 10.78 9.86 1.38
CA GLY A 81 11.75 8.98 2.01
C GLY A 81 11.53 7.50 1.66
N ILE A 82 12.51 6.67 2.01
CA ILE A 82 12.50 5.24 1.70
C ILE A 82 11.40 4.46 2.45
N LEU A 83 11.06 4.88 3.68
CA LEU A 83 10.10 4.16 4.52
C LEU A 83 8.65 4.55 4.25
N VAL A 84 8.42 5.71 3.62
CA VAL A 84 7.07 6.16 3.25
C VAL A 84 6.84 5.86 1.78
N PHE A 85 7.57 6.53 0.88
CA PHE A 85 7.32 6.39 -0.55
C PHE A 85 7.66 4.99 -1.09
N TRP A 86 8.92 4.58 -0.92
CA TRP A 86 9.43 3.39 -1.59
C TRP A 86 8.92 2.10 -0.95
N LEU A 87 8.84 2.05 0.37
CA LEU A 87 8.25 0.93 1.09
C LEU A 87 6.76 0.77 0.71
N ALA A 88 5.95 1.84 0.77
CA ALA A 88 4.54 1.74 0.41
C ALA A 88 4.35 1.31 -1.06
N LEU A 89 5.11 1.90 -1.99
CA LEU A 89 5.05 1.56 -3.41
C LEU A 89 5.38 0.09 -3.67
N THR A 90 6.49 -0.39 -3.11
CA THR A 90 6.95 -1.77 -3.31
C THR A 90 6.02 -2.77 -2.65
N THR A 91 5.59 -2.51 -1.41
CA THR A 91 4.65 -3.37 -0.71
C THR A 91 3.30 -3.44 -1.43
N TYR A 92 2.79 -2.31 -1.92
CA TYR A 92 1.54 -2.30 -2.67
C TYR A 92 1.66 -3.04 -4.02
N ALA A 93 2.78 -2.91 -4.72
CA ALA A 93 3.04 -3.69 -5.93
C ALA A 93 3.07 -5.20 -5.66
N VAL A 94 3.73 -5.63 -4.58
CA VAL A 94 3.73 -7.02 -4.13
C VAL A 94 2.32 -7.50 -3.82
N PHE A 95 1.53 -6.70 -3.10
CA PHE A 95 0.12 -7.01 -2.81
C PHE A 95 -0.68 -7.24 -4.09
N LEU A 96 -0.59 -6.34 -5.08
CA LEU A 96 -1.32 -6.44 -6.34
C LEU A 96 -0.96 -7.72 -7.11
N VAL A 97 0.34 -8.04 -7.21
CA VAL A 97 0.80 -9.24 -7.93
C VAL A 97 0.36 -10.51 -7.20
N VAL A 98 0.58 -10.58 -5.88
CA VAL A 98 0.23 -11.77 -5.07
C VAL A 98 -1.28 -12.01 -5.11
N MET A 99 -2.08 -10.99 -4.86
CA MET A 99 -3.55 -11.11 -4.87
C MET A 99 -4.06 -11.41 -6.28
N GLY A 100 -3.56 -10.74 -7.31
CA GLY A 100 -3.98 -10.97 -8.69
C GLY A 100 -3.71 -12.40 -9.17
N LEU A 101 -2.50 -12.93 -8.92
CA LEU A 101 -2.14 -14.30 -9.30
C LEU A 101 -2.92 -15.33 -8.48
N THR A 102 -3.08 -15.10 -7.18
CA THR A 102 -3.78 -16.04 -6.30
C THR A 102 -5.25 -16.14 -6.65
N MET A 103 -5.93 -14.99 -6.85
CA MET A 103 -7.35 -14.98 -7.20
C MET A 103 -7.59 -15.58 -8.59
N ARG A 104 -6.69 -15.34 -9.54
CA ARG A 104 -6.72 -16.00 -10.84
C ARG A 104 -6.63 -17.53 -10.70
N ASN A 105 -5.70 -18.03 -9.91
CA ASN A 105 -5.54 -19.48 -9.74
C ASN A 105 -6.76 -20.10 -9.07
N VAL A 106 -7.32 -19.45 -8.05
CA VAL A 106 -8.55 -19.90 -7.37
C VAL A 106 -9.74 -19.94 -8.34
N ASP A 107 -9.87 -18.99 -9.26
CA ASP A 107 -10.93 -19.01 -10.30
C ASP A 107 -10.72 -20.15 -11.31
N LEU A 108 -9.48 -20.41 -11.73
CA LEU A 108 -9.18 -21.50 -12.66
C LEU A 108 -9.51 -22.86 -12.04
N ASP A 109 -9.06 -23.11 -10.81
CA ASP A 109 -9.35 -24.35 -10.09
C ASP A 109 -10.86 -24.54 -9.86
N ALA A 110 -11.62 -23.45 -9.73
CA ALA A 110 -13.07 -23.49 -9.58
C ALA A 110 -13.81 -23.85 -10.87
N ARG A 111 -13.23 -23.60 -12.05
CA ARG A 111 -13.81 -23.96 -13.35
C ARG A 111 -13.54 -25.41 -13.74
N GLU A 112 -12.46 -25.98 -13.20
CA GLU A 112 -12.05 -27.36 -13.47
C GLU A 112 -12.75 -28.39 -12.56
N ALA A 113 -13.38 -27.94 -11.47
CA ALA A 113 -14.11 -28.75 -10.50
C ALA A 113 -15.62 -28.84 -10.79
#